data_AF-A0A2E5GZN7-F1
#
_entry.id   AF-A0A2E5GZN7-F1
#
_cell.length_a   1.000
_cell.length_b   1.000
_cell.length_c   1.000
_cell.angle_alpha   90.00
_cell.angle_beta   90.00
_cell.angle_gamma   90.00
#
_symmetry.space_group_name_H-M   'P 1'
#
loop_
_entity.id
_entity.type
_entity.pdbx_description
1 polymer ?
#
loop_
_entity_poly.entity_id
_entity_poly.type
_entity_poly.pdbx_seq_one_letter_code
_entity_poly.pdbx_strand_id
1 'polypeptide(L)'
;MKGISLLLGSAFLLFTACRAPDPDRPNILFLFADDQRADTIGAWGNPGISTPNIDQLAREGFSFLANYNMGGNSGAVCIPSRAMVNSGKAYFRVQHDLSDTVLLPELLGANGYTTFATGKWHNGPSSWLRAFQRGKAVFFGGMSDHTRVPLQDLALDGTLTNDREEGFSSEAFADAVIEFLHTYDEDAPFYAYVAFTAPHDPRQPPMPYREMYYEDLPPLPLNFLPYHPFEIGDMQVRDEQLASWPRPPSILRDQIAEYYGLISHLDAQVGRILKALEEAGHAENTYVIYAADHGLAIGSHGLLGKQSVYEHSQRSPLIITGPKIPHGNSAALTYLFDLFPTVSALANIPSPIDLDGLNLSGLWTGEHEKVRDSLFLAYTDVARAVRDERYKLIRYPQVNRTQLFDLQRDPDEIQNLATEPSHAKRIQDLTTLLMEWQERVGDTQNLVIESLDAGTVNIDKLERSPDRWQPPWIVQKYF
;
A
#
# COMPACT_ATOMS: atom_id res chain seq x y z
N MET A 1 15.30 81.64 -19.60
CA MET A 1 15.62 80.20 -19.78
C MET A 1 15.89 79.58 -18.42
N LYS A 2 15.00 78.69 -17.96
CA LYS A 2 15.23 77.57 -17.03
C LYS A 2 13.85 76.99 -16.71
N GLY A 3 13.48 75.93 -17.43
CA GLY A 3 12.30 75.11 -17.15
C GLY A 3 12.67 74.03 -16.13
N ILE A 4 11.78 73.81 -15.17
CA ILE A 4 11.86 72.74 -14.18
C ILE A 4 10.92 71.63 -14.68
N SER A 5 11.48 70.47 -15.05
CA SER A 5 10.71 69.25 -15.33
C SER A 5 10.56 68.46 -14.03
N LEU A 6 9.31 68.20 -13.64
CA LEU A 6 8.93 67.26 -12.59
C LEU A 6 8.94 65.84 -13.19
N LEU A 7 9.80 64.96 -12.69
CA LEU A 7 9.78 63.53 -12.97
C LEU A 7 8.82 62.85 -11.98
N LEU A 8 7.67 62.38 -12.47
CA LEU A 8 6.84 61.40 -11.76
C LEU A 8 7.47 60.01 -11.92
N GLY A 9 7.95 59.43 -10.82
CA GLY A 9 8.34 58.02 -10.77
C GLY A 9 7.10 57.14 -10.65
N SER A 10 6.85 56.31 -11.67
CA SER A 10 5.87 55.23 -11.60
C SER A 10 6.52 54.03 -10.91
N ALA A 11 6.06 53.73 -9.69
CA ALA A 11 6.37 52.46 -9.03
C ALA A 11 5.56 51.34 -9.73
N PHE A 12 6.25 50.48 -10.49
CA PHE A 12 5.67 49.25 -11.00
C PHE A 12 5.63 48.22 -9.86
N LEU A 13 4.45 48.03 -9.27
CA LEU A 13 4.14 46.87 -8.47
C LEU A 13 4.10 45.66 -9.41
N LEU A 14 5.12 44.80 -9.34
CA LEU A 14 5.10 43.47 -9.93
C LEU A 14 4.04 42.64 -9.20
N PHE A 15 2.82 42.63 -9.72
CA PHE A 15 1.86 41.58 -9.41
C PHE A 15 2.37 40.31 -10.10
N THR A 16 2.96 39.39 -9.32
CA THR A 16 3.02 37.98 -9.71
C THR A 16 1.58 37.51 -9.83
N ALA A 17 1.08 37.40 -11.06
CA ALA A 17 -0.22 36.80 -11.32
C ALA A 17 -0.15 35.34 -10.86
N CYS A 18 -0.80 35.01 -9.73
CA CYS A 18 -1.16 33.63 -9.43
C CYS A 18 -2.00 33.13 -10.60
N ARG A 19 -1.43 32.22 -11.40
CA ARG A 19 -2.07 31.69 -12.60
C ARG A 19 -3.14 30.70 -12.17
N ALA A 20 -4.35 30.85 -12.69
CA ALA A 20 -5.46 29.99 -12.34
C ALA A 20 -5.18 28.54 -12.80
N PRO A 21 -5.49 27.52 -11.98
CA PRO A 21 -5.28 26.12 -12.36
C PRO A 21 -6.11 25.73 -13.59
N ASP A 22 -5.62 24.79 -14.40
CA ASP A 22 -6.42 24.13 -15.44
C ASP A 22 -7.24 22.99 -14.80
N PRO A 23 -8.56 23.17 -14.60
CA PRO A 23 -9.39 22.18 -13.92
C PRO A 23 -9.60 20.89 -14.73
N ASP A 24 -9.20 20.87 -16.01
CA ASP A 24 -9.31 19.69 -16.88
C ASP A 24 -8.03 18.84 -16.88
N ARG A 25 -6.95 19.31 -16.24
CA ARG A 25 -5.66 18.62 -16.12
C ARG A 25 -5.08 18.77 -14.71
N PRO A 26 -5.60 18.03 -13.73
CA PRO A 26 -5.21 18.13 -12.32
C PRO A 26 -3.87 17.47 -12.05
N ASN A 27 -3.16 17.97 -11.04
CA ASN A 27 -2.00 17.31 -10.45
C ASN A 27 -2.43 16.06 -9.67
N ILE A 28 -1.53 15.11 -9.54
CA ILE A 28 -1.74 13.88 -8.77
C ILE A 28 -0.57 13.67 -7.81
N LEU A 29 -0.86 13.56 -6.53
CA LEU A 29 0.07 13.17 -5.48
C LEU A 29 -0.33 11.80 -4.94
N PHE A 30 0.47 10.77 -5.22
CA PHE A 30 0.23 9.42 -4.73
C PHE A 30 1.18 9.09 -3.57
N LEU A 31 0.64 9.10 -2.36
CA LEU A 31 1.29 8.69 -1.12
C LEU A 31 1.05 7.19 -0.88
N PHE A 32 2.12 6.42 -0.76
CA PHE A 32 2.03 4.96 -0.78
C PHE A 32 2.87 4.31 0.31
N ALA A 33 2.24 3.62 1.25
CA ALA A 33 2.92 2.92 2.35
C ALA A 33 3.23 1.45 2.02
N ASP A 34 4.15 0.85 2.77
CA ASP A 34 4.57 -0.56 2.65
C ASP A 34 4.16 -1.32 3.92
N ASP A 35 3.46 -2.45 3.81
CA ASP A 35 3.03 -3.29 4.94
C ASP A 35 2.03 -2.61 5.91
N GLN A 36 1.20 -1.67 5.44
CA GLN A 36 0.21 -1.03 6.30
C GLN A 36 -1.16 -1.72 6.27
N ARG A 37 -1.58 -2.25 7.42
CA ARG A 37 -2.93 -2.82 7.61
C ARG A 37 -4.01 -1.76 7.48
N ALA A 38 -5.14 -2.13 6.88
CA ALA A 38 -6.29 -1.23 6.77
C ALA A 38 -6.82 -0.72 8.13
N ASP A 39 -6.75 -1.51 9.19
CA ASP A 39 -7.23 -1.15 10.54
C ASP A 39 -6.27 -0.23 11.32
N THR A 40 -5.26 0.34 10.67
CA THR A 40 -4.28 1.26 11.28
C THR A 40 -4.50 2.72 10.90
N ILE A 41 -5.73 3.07 10.55
CA ILE A 41 -6.16 4.46 10.37
C ILE A 41 -7.10 4.80 11.53
N GLY A 42 -6.73 5.81 12.33
CA GLY A 42 -7.50 6.21 13.51
C GLY A 42 -8.95 6.54 13.18
N ALA A 43 -9.17 7.30 12.11
CA ALA A 43 -10.50 7.66 11.60
C ALA A 43 -11.34 6.47 11.12
N TRP A 44 -10.73 5.31 10.87
CA TRP A 44 -11.43 4.07 10.50
C TRP A 44 -11.80 3.19 11.72
N GLY A 45 -11.66 3.73 12.94
CA GLY A 45 -12.17 3.11 14.16
C GLY A 45 -11.12 2.46 15.06
N ASN A 46 -9.85 2.81 14.90
CA ASN A 46 -8.78 2.35 15.78
C ASN A 46 -8.35 3.46 16.77
N PRO A 47 -8.86 3.47 18.01
CA PRO A 47 -8.52 4.51 18.99
C PRO A 47 -7.11 4.36 19.57
N GLY A 48 -6.44 3.21 19.34
CA GLY A 48 -5.11 2.93 19.86
C GLY A 48 -3.98 3.44 18.97
N ILE A 49 -4.28 4.05 17.82
CA ILE A 49 -3.29 4.61 16.89
C ILE A 49 -3.56 6.10 16.63
N SER A 50 -2.49 6.87 16.45
CA SER A 50 -2.50 8.30 16.17
C SER A 50 -2.07 8.59 14.73
N THR A 51 -3.03 8.89 13.86
CA THR A 51 -2.80 9.25 12.45
C THR A 51 -3.53 10.54 12.06
N PRO A 52 -3.31 11.68 12.76
CA PRO A 52 -4.13 12.87 12.57
C PRO A 52 -4.18 13.41 11.13
N ASN A 53 -3.10 13.27 10.35
CA ASN A 53 -3.04 13.78 8.99
C ASN A 53 -3.74 12.84 7.98
N ILE A 54 -3.53 11.54 8.08
CA ILE A 54 -4.26 10.53 7.29
C ILE A 54 -5.74 10.53 7.69
N ASP A 55 -6.05 10.72 8.97
CA ASP A 55 -7.42 10.87 9.45
C ASP A 55 -8.11 12.10 8.84
N GLN A 56 -7.36 13.19 8.61
CA GLN A 56 -7.88 14.35 7.90
C GLN A 56 -8.21 13.99 6.45
N LEU A 57 -7.31 13.31 5.74
CA LEU A 57 -7.58 12.79 4.39
C LEU A 57 -8.83 11.89 4.37
N ALA A 58 -9.00 11.02 5.37
CA ALA A 58 -10.16 10.15 5.48
C ALA A 58 -11.49 10.91 5.71
N ARG A 59 -11.45 12.02 6.46
CA ARG A 59 -12.62 12.86 6.77
C ARG A 59 -13.00 13.81 5.63
N GLU A 60 -12.02 14.29 4.89
CA GLU A 60 -12.19 15.27 3.80
C GLU A 60 -12.25 14.61 2.42
N GLY A 61 -11.85 13.34 2.32
CA GLY A 61 -11.87 12.56 1.09
C GLY A 61 -12.94 11.48 1.06
N PHE A 62 -12.76 10.56 0.12
CA PHE A 62 -13.56 9.36 -0.05
C PHE A 62 -12.72 8.13 0.32
N SER A 63 -13.15 7.42 1.36
CA SER A 63 -12.47 6.21 1.87
C SER A 63 -13.02 4.92 1.23
N PHE A 64 -12.14 4.04 0.76
CA PHE A 64 -12.51 2.73 0.23
C PHE A 64 -12.24 1.67 1.30
N LEU A 65 -13.28 1.34 2.07
CA LEU A 65 -13.13 0.51 3.26
C LEU A 65 -12.82 -0.95 2.89
N ALA A 66 -13.20 -1.42 1.70
CA ALA A 66 -12.96 -2.78 1.24
C ALA A 66 -12.01 -2.83 0.03
N ASN A 67 -10.82 -2.25 0.18
CA ASN A 67 -9.73 -2.28 -0.80
C ASN A 67 -8.70 -3.38 -0.51
N TYR A 68 -8.25 -4.08 -1.56
CA TYR A 68 -7.41 -5.27 -1.45
C TYR A 68 -6.23 -5.28 -2.41
N ASN A 69 -5.13 -5.86 -1.93
CA ASN A 69 -4.18 -6.52 -2.79
C ASN A 69 -4.76 -7.88 -3.23
N MET A 70 -4.61 -8.25 -4.52
CA MET A 70 -4.97 -9.58 -5.01
C MET A 70 -4.03 -10.69 -4.49
N GLY A 71 -2.83 -10.31 -4.06
CA GLY A 71 -1.80 -11.20 -3.53
C GLY A 71 -0.60 -11.28 -4.47
N GLY A 72 -0.01 -12.47 -4.62
CA GLY A 72 1.21 -12.60 -5.41
C GLY A 72 1.81 -14.00 -5.46
N ASN A 73 2.76 -14.19 -6.36
CA ASN A 73 3.54 -15.43 -6.56
C ASN A 73 4.94 -15.37 -5.90
N SER A 74 5.14 -14.47 -4.94
CA SER A 74 6.40 -14.29 -4.22
C SER A 74 6.15 -13.98 -2.75
N GLY A 75 7.01 -14.48 -1.86
CA GLY A 75 7.00 -14.09 -0.45
C GLY A 75 7.25 -12.60 -0.22
N ALA A 76 7.91 -11.93 -1.16
CA ALA A 76 7.96 -10.47 -1.23
C ALA A 76 6.71 -9.93 -1.96
N VAL A 77 5.53 -10.07 -1.34
CA VAL A 77 4.21 -9.70 -1.91
C VAL A 77 4.17 -8.24 -2.40
N CYS A 78 5.01 -7.36 -1.87
CA CYS A 78 5.14 -5.98 -2.33
C CYS A 78 5.59 -5.87 -3.80
N ILE A 79 6.40 -6.81 -4.34
CA ILE A 79 6.81 -6.80 -5.76
C ILE A 79 5.60 -6.96 -6.70
N PRO A 80 4.79 -8.03 -6.61
CA PRO A 80 3.60 -8.15 -7.45
C PRO A 80 2.58 -7.06 -7.14
N SER A 81 2.40 -6.64 -5.88
CA SER A 81 1.47 -5.52 -5.56
C SER A 81 1.81 -4.23 -6.31
N ARG A 82 3.09 -3.83 -6.26
CA ARG A 82 3.61 -2.65 -6.96
C ARG A 82 3.57 -2.80 -8.47
N ALA A 83 3.78 -4.02 -8.98
CA ALA A 83 3.58 -4.30 -10.40
C ALA A 83 2.12 -4.11 -10.82
N MET A 84 1.18 -4.64 -10.04
CA MET A 84 -0.25 -4.54 -10.32
C MET A 84 -0.74 -3.08 -10.27
N VAL A 85 -0.39 -2.31 -9.23
CA VAL A 85 -0.86 -0.91 -9.11
C VAL A 85 -0.38 -0.03 -10.26
N ASN A 86 0.86 -0.23 -10.71
CA ASN A 86 1.45 0.58 -11.78
C ASN A 86 1.08 0.10 -13.18
N SER A 87 0.61 -1.14 -13.36
CA SER A 87 0.19 -1.68 -14.66
C SER A 87 -1.32 -1.74 -14.87
N GLY A 88 -2.10 -1.71 -13.78
CA GLY A 88 -3.55 -1.94 -13.81
C GLY A 88 -3.94 -3.39 -14.16
N LYS A 89 -2.97 -4.32 -14.14
CA LYS A 89 -3.17 -5.74 -14.46
C LYS A 89 -2.99 -6.61 -13.22
N ALA A 90 -3.69 -7.73 -13.16
CA ALA A 90 -3.51 -8.76 -12.15
C ALA A 90 -2.12 -9.41 -12.29
N TYR A 91 -1.51 -9.87 -11.19
CA TYR A 91 -0.14 -10.42 -11.21
C TYR A 91 0.01 -11.67 -12.11
N PHE A 92 -1.09 -12.35 -12.43
CA PHE A 92 -1.10 -13.45 -13.39
C PHE A 92 -0.80 -13.01 -14.83
N ARG A 93 -0.93 -11.71 -15.12
CA ARG A 93 -0.87 -11.12 -16.46
C ARG A 93 0.22 -10.05 -16.61
N VAL A 94 1.07 -9.88 -15.60
CA VAL A 94 2.15 -8.89 -15.61
C VAL A 94 3.43 -9.44 -14.97
N GLN A 95 4.58 -9.09 -15.53
CA GLN A 95 5.87 -9.46 -14.98
C GLN A 95 6.32 -8.55 -13.84
N HIS A 96 7.10 -9.12 -12.91
CA HIS A 96 7.64 -8.37 -11.77
C HIS A 96 8.55 -7.22 -12.14
N ASP A 97 9.27 -7.33 -13.26
CA ASP A 97 10.14 -6.26 -13.75
C ASP A 97 9.40 -5.22 -14.59
N LEU A 98 8.08 -5.41 -14.78
CA LEU A 98 7.20 -4.53 -15.54
C LEU A 98 7.62 -4.32 -17.00
N SER A 99 8.45 -5.20 -17.56
CA SER A 99 9.03 -5.03 -18.90
C SER A 99 8.04 -5.16 -20.06
N ASP A 100 6.88 -5.78 -19.83
CA ASP A 100 5.92 -6.20 -20.84
C ASP A 100 4.63 -5.34 -20.90
N THR A 101 4.59 -4.23 -20.15
CA THR A 101 3.39 -3.40 -20.09
C THR A 101 3.71 -1.91 -19.95
N VAL A 102 2.77 -1.09 -20.42
CA VAL A 102 2.75 0.36 -20.19
C VAL A 102 2.38 0.62 -18.74
N LEU A 103 3.09 1.57 -18.11
CA LEU A 103 2.89 1.94 -16.72
C LEU A 103 2.04 3.21 -16.58
N LEU A 104 1.33 3.35 -15.47
CA LEU A 104 0.53 4.55 -15.19
C LEU A 104 1.37 5.83 -15.29
N PRO A 105 2.57 5.92 -14.67
CA PRO A 105 3.38 7.12 -14.79
C PRO A 105 3.88 7.33 -16.22
N GLU A 106 4.24 6.26 -16.93
CA GLU A 106 4.66 6.32 -18.35
C GLU A 106 3.53 6.85 -19.25
N LEU A 107 2.29 6.40 -19.02
CA LEU A 107 1.10 6.89 -19.71
C LEU A 107 0.85 8.38 -19.42
N LEU A 108 0.93 8.80 -18.16
CA LEU A 108 0.75 10.20 -17.77
C LEU A 108 1.84 11.08 -18.40
N GLY A 109 3.10 10.66 -18.34
CA GLY A 109 4.22 11.36 -18.95
C GLY A 109 4.07 11.53 -20.47
N ALA A 110 3.63 10.47 -21.17
CA ALA A 110 3.32 10.52 -22.60
C ALA A 110 2.16 11.47 -22.94
N ASN A 111 1.31 11.79 -21.97
CA ASN A 111 0.18 12.72 -22.10
C ASN A 111 0.45 14.07 -21.41
N GLY A 112 1.72 14.46 -21.31
CA GLY A 112 2.15 15.79 -20.94
C GLY A 112 2.06 16.11 -19.45
N TYR A 113 2.13 15.08 -18.60
CA TYR A 113 2.43 15.26 -17.18
C TYR A 113 3.95 15.27 -16.96
N THR A 114 4.40 16.02 -15.96
CA THR A 114 5.72 15.81 -15.37
C THR A 114 5.65 14.68 -14.35
N THR A 115 6.44 13.63 -14.54
CA THR A 115 6.43 12.47 -13.62
C THR A 115 7.62 12.50 -12.68
N PHE A 116 7.33 12.51 -11.39
CA PHE A 116 8.30 12.50 -10.30
C PHE A 116 8.12 11.28 -9.42
N ALA A 117 9.22 10.68 -8.96
CA ALA A 117 9.19 9.65 -7.94
C ALA A 117 10.24 9.80 -6.84
N THR A 118 9.85 9.41 -5.65
CA THR A 118 10.71 9.22 -4.47
C THR A 118 10.28 7.96 -3.72
N GLY A 119 11.22 7.33 -3.03
CA GLY A 119 10.93 6.15 -2.24
C GLY A 119 11.03 4.82 -2.99
N LYS A 120 10.36 3.80 -2.46
CA LYS A 120 10.50 2.40 -2.86
C LYS A 120 9.78 2.10 -4.18
N TRP A 121 10.49 1.49 -5.12
CA TRP A 121 9.94 1.01 -6.40
C TRP A 121 9.83 -0.52 -6.46
N HIS A 122 10.91 -1.22 -6.10
CA HIS A 122 10.99 -2.68 -6.00
C HIS A 122 10.79 -3.50 -7.31
N ASN A 123 10.36 -2.89 -8.42
CA ASN A 123 10.20 -3.54 -9.74
C ASN A 123 11.40 -3.33 -10.69
N GLY A 124 12.55 -2.92 -10.14
CA GLY A 124 13.82 -2.77 -10.87
C GLY A 124 14.05 -1.38 -11.50
N PRO A 125 15.32 -0.96 -11.69
CA PRO A 125 15.65 0.36 -12.24
C PRO A 125 15.12 0.59 -13.66
N SER A 126 15.10 -0.44 -14.51
CA SER A 126 14.71 -0.30 -15.92
C SER A 126 13.26 0.14 -16.08
N SER A 127 12.32 -0.40 -15.29
CA SER A 127 10.92 0.02 -15.34
C SER A 127 10.72 1.41 -14.74
N TRP A 128 11.47 1.74 -13.68
CA TRP A 128 11.43 3.05 -13.07
C TRP A 128 11.90 4.16 -14.03
N LEU A 129 12.99 3.94 -14.76
CA LEU A 129 13.54 4.88 -15.74
C LEU A 129 12.61 5.10 -16.95
N ARG A 130 11.70 4.16 -17.24
CA ARG A 130 10.62 4.37 -18.23
C ARG A 130 9.46 5.18 -17.66
N ALA A 131 9.17 5.00 -16.37
CA ALA A 131 8.02 5.58 -15.70
C ALA A 131 8.22 7.06 -15.32
N PHE A 132 9.43 7.44 -14.87
CA PHE A 132 9.67 8.73 -14.23
C PHE A 132 10.71 9.57 -14.96
N GLN A 133 10.37 10.83 -15.19
CA GLN A 133 11.26 11.84 -15.80
C GLN A 133 12.16 12.50 -14.76
N ARG A 134 11.73 12.53 -13.50
CA ARG A 134 12.45 13.10 -12.35
C ARG A 134 12.40 12.13 -11.19
N GLY A 135 13.45 12.08 -10.39
CA GLY A 135 13.38 11.37 -9.13
C GLY A 135 14.57 11.60 -8.23
N LYS A 136 14.29 11.48 -6.94
CA LYS A 136 15.23 11.78 -5.86
C LYS A 136 14.88 10.86 -4.69
N ALA A 137 15.89 10.35 -3.98
CA ALA A 137 15.71 9.46 -2.84
C ALA A 137 14.97 8.16 -3.20
N VAL A 138 15.34 7.51 -4.30
CA VAL A 138 14.68 6.32 -4.83
C VAL A 138 15.32 5.05 -4.28
N PHE A 139 14.50 4.09 -3.86
CA PHE A 139 14.96 2.79 -3.35
C PHE A 139 14.48 1.65 -4.25
N PHE A 140 15.43 0.87 -4.80
CA PHE A 140 15.12 -0.27 -5.68
C PHE A 140 15.10 -1.63 -4.96
N GLY A 141 15.51 -1.68 -3.69
CA GLY A 141 15.52 -2.90 -2.91
C GLY A 141 14.18 -3.21 -2.25
N GLY A 142 14.12 -4.38 -1.61
CA GLY A 142 12.96 -4.80 -0.82
C GLY A 142 13.06 -4.46 0.66
N MET A 143 14.29 -4.51 1.20
CA MET A 143 14.58 -4.45 2.63
C MET A 143 15.82 -3.62 2.92
N SER A 144 15.76 -2.83 4.00
CA SER A 144 16.91 -2.10 4.54
C SER A 144 16.62 -1.62 5.97
N ASP A 145 17.67 -1.27 6.70
CA ASP A 145 17.56 -0.45 7.91
C ASP A 145 17.04 0.93 7.50
N HIS A 146 15.92 1.40 8.09
CA HIS A 146 15.32 2.69 7.74
C HIS A 146 16.26 3.89 7.85
N THR A 147 17.35 3.80 8.61
CA THR A 147 18.33 4.88 8.77
C THR A 147 19.46 4.86 7.72
N ARG A 148 19.57 3.77 6.95
CA ARG A 148 20.68 3.49 6.04
C ARG A 148 20.21 2.87 4.72
N VAL A 149 19.07 3.34 4.22
CA VAL A 149 18.51 2.86 2.95
C VAL A 149 19.45 3.29 1.80
N PRO A 150 19.82 2.39 0.88
CA PRO A 150 20.69 2.73 -0.26
C PRO A 150 19.89 3.48 -1.32
N LEU A 151 19.70 4.77 -1.09
CA LEU A 151 18.89 5.67 -1.90
C LEU A 151 19.65 6.21 -3.11
N GLN A 152 18.96 6.34 -4.23
CA GLN A 152 19.53 6.82 -5.49
C GLN A 152 18.79 8.03 -6.04
N ASP A 153 19.53 8.88 -6.75
CA ASP A 153 19.02 10.08 -7.43
C ASP A 153 19.14 9.93 -8.93
N LEU A 154 18.16 10.49 -9.65
CA LEU A 154 18.24 10.58 -11.10
C LEU A 154 19.01 11.85 -11.50
N ALA A 155 20.19 11.68 -12.08
CA ALA A 155 20.98 12.76 -12.63
C ALA A 155 20.41 13.25 -13.97
N LEU A 156 20.82 14.46 -14.38
CA LEU A 156 20.36 15.09 -15.63
C LEU A 156 20.75 14.31 -16.89
N ASP A 157 21.79 13.49 -16.84
CA ASP A 157 22.23 12.63 -17.94
C ASP A 157 21.48 11.28 -17.98
N GLY A 158 20.51 11.08 -17.09
CA GLY A 158 19.71 9.87 -16.98
C GLY A 158 20.36 8.75 -16.15
N THR A 159 21.52 8.99 -15.54
CA THR A 159 22.17 8.01 -14.66
C THR A 159 21.61 8.04 -13.25
N LEU A 160 21.65 6.89 -12.56
CA LEU A 160 21.28 6.78 -11.15
C LEU A 160 22.54 6.82 -10.28
N THR A 161 22.60 7.75 -9.33
CA THR A 161 23.76 7.94 -8.43
C THR A 161 23.38 7.67 -6.98
N ASN A 162 24.34 7.23 -6.16
CA ASN A 162 24.13 6.90 -4.74
C ASN A 162 25.02 7.79 -3.86
N ASP A 163 24.69 9.08 -3.82
CA ASP A 163 25.49 10.12 -3.15
C ASP A 163 24.73 10.76 -1.97
N ARG A 164 24.03 9.94 -1.16
CA ARG A 164 23.22 10.43 -0.03
C ARG A 164 23.82 10.10 1.33
N GLU A 165 23.63 11.01 2.28
CA GLU A 165 23.95 10.80 3.69
C GLU A 165 22.92 9.89 4.37
N GLU A 166 23.31 9.29 5.49
CA GLU A 166 22.44 8.47 6.34
C GLU A 166 21.31 9.33 6.95
N GLY A 167 20.15 8.73 7.17
CA GLY A 167 18.95 9.40 7.67
C GLY A 167 17.72 8.53 7.59
N PHE A 168 16.65 8.92 8.29
CA PHE A 168 15.43 8.12 8.28
C PHE A 168 14.72 8.22 6.93
N SER A 169 14.53 7.08 6.28
CA SER A 169 13.99 6.99 4.91
C SER A 169 12.67 7.75 4.70
N SER A 170 11.71 7.65 5.63
CA SER A 170 10.46 8.42 5.53
C SER A 170 10.67 9.93 5.45
N GLU A 171 11.67 10.46 6.16
CA GLU A 171 12.01 11.89 6.13
C GLU A 171 12.70 12.24 4.81
N ALA A 172 13.66 11.41 4.36
CA ALA A 172 14.33 11.61 3.08
C ALA A 172 13.35 11.59 1.89
N PHE A 173 12.34 10.73 1.92
CA PHE A 173 11.30 10.67 0.88
C PHE A 173 10.40 11.90 0.91
N ALA A 174 9.98 12.33 2.10
CA ALA A 174 9.19 13.55 2.28
C ALA A 174 9.95 14.79 1.83
N ASP A 175 11.21 14.94 2.23
CA ASP A 175 12.06 16.07 1.86
C ASP A 175 12.22 16.17 0.34
N ALA A 176 12.41 15.03 -0.34
CA ALA A 176 12.55 14.98 -1.79
C ALA A 176 11.29 15.47 -2.53
N VAL A 177 10.09 15.06 -2.11
CA VAL A 177 8.85 15.54 -2.74
C VAL A 177 8.51 16.98 -2.33
N ILE A 178 8.81 17.38 -1.09
CA ILE A 178 8.62 18.77 -0.63
C ILE A 178 9.49 19.73 -1.47
N GLU A 179 10.75 19.38 -1.71
CA GLU A 179 11.63 20.13 -2.61
C GLU A 179 11.07 20.20 -4.02
N PHE A 180 10.59 19.08 -4.57
CA PHE A 180 9.93 19.05 -5.86
C PHE A 180 8.72 20.01 -5.90
N LEU A 181 7.81 19.93 -4.92
CA LEU A 181 6.61 20.78 -4.87
C LEU A 181 6.93 22.28 -4.82
N HIS A 182 7.92 22.68 -4.02
CA HIS A 182 8.30 24.09 -3.90
C HIS A 182 9.07 24.63 -5.11
N THR A 183 9.77 23.76 -5.85
CA THR A 183 10.57 24.17 -7.02
C THR A 183 9.83 23.99 -8.34
N TYR A 184 8.69 23.29 -8.35
CA TYR A 184 7.90 23.06 -9.54
C TYR A 184 7.13 24.31 -9.97
N ASP A 185 7.53 24.89 -11.10
CA ASP A 185 7.01 26.15 -11.66
C ASP A 185 6.51 26.03 -13.11
N GLU A 186 6.28 24.81 -13.58
CA GLU A 186 5.85 24.52 -14.95
C GLU A 186 4.32 24.55 -15.14
N ASP A 187 3.88 24.89 -16.36
CA ASP A 187 2.45 24.88 -16.74
C ASP A 187 1.87 23.46 -16.86
N ALA A 188 2.72 22.43 -16.99
CA ALA A 188 2.28 21.04 -17.07
C ALA A 188 1.77 20.55 -15.71
N PRO A 189 0.75 19.67 -15.64
CA PRO A 189 0.41 19.01 -14.39
C PRO A 189 1.50 18.01 -14.00
N PHE A 190 1.64 17.71 -12.71
CA PHE A 190 2.56 16.68 -12.24
C PHE A 190 1.84 15.42 -11.76
N TYR A 191 2.57 14.29 -11.83
CA TYR A 191 2.28 13.07 -11.11
C TYR A 191 3.46 12.74 -10.20
N ALA A 192 3.26 12.82 -8.89
CA ALA A 192 4.27 12.55 -7.88
C ALA A 192 3.97 11.23 -7.16
N TYR A 193 4.81 10.23 -7.37
CA TYR A 193 4.76 8.94 -6.68
C TYR A 193 5.69 8.95 -5.47
N VAL A 194 5.12 8.89 -4.27
CA VAL A 194 5.83 8.96 -2.99
C VAL A 194 5.62 7.65 -2.24
N ALA A 195 6.56 6.72 -2.40
CA ALA A 195 6.42 5.38 -1.84
C ALA A 195 7.30 5.16 -0.61
N PHE A 196 6.72 5.24 0.56
CA PHE A 196 7.40 4.98 1.82
C PHE A 196 7.77 3.51 1.97
N THR A 197 8.88 3.26 2.68
CA THR A 197 9.22 1.92 3.19
C THR A 197 8.53 1.63 4.51
N ALA A 198 8.09 2.65 5.24
CA ALA A 198 7.32 2.47 6.47
C ALA A 198 5.87 2.04 6.14
N PRO A 199 5.22 1.27 7.03
CA PRO A 199 5.73 0.70 8.28
C PRO A 199 6.40 -0.70 8.19
N HIS A 200 6.92 -1.12 7.03
CA HIS A 200 7.71 -2.35 6.88
C HIS A 200 8.80 -2.45 7.96
N ASP A 201 9.19 -3.66 8.37
CA ASP A 201 10.28 -3.80 9.33
C ASP A 201 11.67 -3.54 8.69
N PRO A 202 12.74 -3.27 9.47
CA PRO A 202 12.84 -3.32 10.92
C PRO A 202 11.89 -2.36 11.65
N ARG A 203 11.20 -2.82 12.71
CA ARG A 203 10.22 -1.99 13.45
C ARG A 203 10.91 -1.01 14.40
N GLN A 204 11.54 0.01 13.81
CA GLN A 204 12.38 0.98 14.51
C GLN A 204 11.88 2.42 14.39
N PRO A 205 10.71 2.76 14.95
CA PRO A 205 10.26 4.15 14.95
C PRO A 205 11.25 5.07 15.67
N PRO A 206 11.38 6.35 15.26
CA PRO A 206 12.11 7.33 16.05
C PRO A 206 11.55 7.41 17.47
N MET A 207 12.42 7.65 18.46
CA MET A 207 12.09 7.47 19.88
C MET A 207 10.79 8.16 20.35
N PRO A 208 10.48 9.42 19.98
CA PRO A 208 9.22 10.05 20.42
C PRO A 208 7.96 9.28 19.95
N TYR A 209 7.98 8.74 18.73
CA TYR A 209 6.86 7.96 18.19
C TYR A 209 6.81 6.54 18.77
N ARG A 210 7.93 6.04 19.29
CA ARG A 210 7.97 4.78 20.05
C ARG A 210 7.36 4.98 21.43
N GLU A 211 7.87 5.96 22.17
CA GLU A 211 7.55 6.18 23.58
C GLU A 211 6.05 6.42 23.80
N MET A 212 5.39 7.16 22.90
CA MET A 212 3.96 7.44 23.00
C MET A 212 3.05 6.20 23.05
N TYR A 213 3.48 5.05 22.52
CA TYR A 213 2.73 3.78 22.57
C TYR A 213 3.20 2.84 23.68
N TYR A 214 4.32 3.14 24.34
CA TYR A 214 4.81 2.33 25.46
C TYR A 214 4.20 2.74 26.80
N GLU A 215 3.62 3.94 26.88
CA GLU A 215 2.83 4.36 28.03
C GLU A 215 1.56 3.51 28.19
N ASP A 216 0.89 3.20 27.08
CA ASP A 216 -0.24 2.26 27.01
C ASP A 216 -0.10 1.36 25.78
N LEU A 217 0.48 0.16 26.00
CA LEU A 217 0.75 -0.78 24.92
C LEU A 217 -0.55 -1.20 24.21
N PRO A 218 -0.61 -1.19 22.87
CA PRO A 218 -1.76 -1.68 22.13
C PRO A 218 -2.14 -3.11 22.52
N PRO A 219 -3.44 -3.46 22.46
CA PRO A 219 -3.89 -4.83 22.69
C PRO A 219 -3.41 -5.75 21.56
N LEU A 220 -3.41 -7.05 21.84
CA LEU A 220 -3.27 -8.05 20.78
C LEU A 220 -4.52 -8.04 19.88
N PRO A 221 -4.38 -8.40 18.59
CA PRO A 221 -5.53 -8.56 17.71
C PRO A 221 -6.47 -9.65 18.23
N LEU A 222 -7.78 -9.53 17.95
CA LEU A 222 -8.80 -10.47 18.44
C LEU A 222 -8.56 -11.91 17.95
N ASN A 223 -8.00 -12.05 16.74
CA ASN A 223 -7.60 -13.32 16.13
C ASN A 223 -6.14 -13.71 16.45
N PHE A 224 -5.54 -13.17 17.51
CA PHE A 224 -4.20 -13.59 17.94
C PHE A 224 -4.15 -15.08 18.26
N LEU A 225 -3.11 -15.75 17.77
CA LEU A 225 -2.75 -17.11 18.17
C LEU A 225 -1.25 -17.19 18.48
N PRO A 226 -0.82 -18.07 19.39
CA PRO A 226 0.61 -18.31 19.63
C PRO A 226 1.32 -18.98 18.44
N TYR A 227 0.60 -19.59 17.51
CA TYR A 227 1.10 -20.15 16.25
C TYR A 227 -0.10 -20.48 15.37
N HIS A 228 0.12 -20.53 14.05
CA HIS A 228 -0.94 -20.91 13.12
C HIS A 228 -1.27 -22.42 13.25
N PRO A 229 -2.55 -22.83 13.24
CA PRO A 229 -2.95 -24.19 13.61
C PRO A 229 -2.68 -25.28 12.56
N PHE A 230 -2.13 -24.92 11.39
CA PHE A 230 -1.79 -25.84 10.30
C PHE A 230 -0.79 -25.18 9.34
N GLU A 231 -0.13 -25.99 8.52
CA GLU A 231 0.78 -25.50 7.48
C GLU A 231 0.04 -24.68 6.40
N ILE A 232 0.50 -23.45 6.17
CA ILE A 232 -0.01 -22.56 5.10
C ILE A 232 1.09 -22.07 4.16
N GLY A 233 2.18 -22.84 4.05
CA GLY A 233 3.37 -22.48 3.28
C GLY A 233 4.15 -21.35 3.94
N ASP A 234 5.42 -21.21 3.55
CA ASP A 234 6.29 -20.09 3.97
C ASP A 234 6.36 -19.81 5.50
N MET A 235 6.09 -20.82 6.32
CA MET A 235 6.06 -20.71 7.80
C MET A 235 7.41 -20.37 8.44
N GLN A 236 8.51 -20.35 7.68
CA GLN A 236 9.87 -20.03 8.14
C GLN A 236 10.52 -18.90 7.34
N VAL A 237 9.76 -18.15 6.54
CA VAL A 237 10.30 -16.97 5.87
C VAL A 237 10.74 -15.92 6.88
N ARG A 238 11.54 -14.96 6.41
CA ARG A 238 12.13 -13.89 7.21
C ARG A 238 11.12 -13.19 8.14
N ASP A 239 9.94 -12.87 7.64
CA ASP A 239 8.88 -12.18 8.40
C ASP A 239 8.45 -13.02 9.63
N GLU A 240 8.31 -14.33 9.44
CA GLU A 240 7.91 -15.28 10.49
C GLU A 240 9.01 -15.49 11.55
N GLN A 241 10.26 -15.13 11.25
CA GLN A 241 11.38 -15.18 12.19
C GLN A 241 11.47 -13.94 13.08
N LEU A 242 10.64 -12.91 12.90
CA LEU A 242 10.72 -11.67 13.67
C LEU A 242 10.30 -11.81 15.15
N ALA A 243 9.71 -12.94 15.55
CA ALA A 243 9.48 -13.31 16.95
C ALA A 243 9.68 -14.83 17.12
N SER A 244 9.77 -15.32 18.35
CA SER A 244 9.90 -16.76 18.62
C SER A 244 8.57 -17.48 18.41
N TRP A 245 8.61 -18.82 18.30
CA TRP A 245 7.45 -19.69 18.48
C TRP A 245 7.51 -20.38 19.85
N PRO A 246 6.38 -20.58 20.55
CA PRO A 246 5.12 -19.85 20.34
C PRO A 246 5.31 -18.33 20.46
N ARG A 247 4.49 -17.56 19.75
CA ARG A 247 4.48 -16.09 19.71
C ARG A 247 4.22 -15.54 21.12
N PRO A 248 5.19 -14.88 21.79
CA PRO A 248 4.98 -14.39 23.15
C PRO A 248 4.08 -13.14 23.15
N PRO A 249 2.98 -13.11 23.92
CA PRO A 249 2.08 -11.96 23.99
C PRO A 249 2.77 -10.61 24.24
N SER A 250 3.75 -10.56 25.15
CA SER A 250 4.50 -9.34 25.46
C SER A 250 5.31 -8.82 24.27
N ILE A 251 6.02 -9.71 23.58
CA ILE A 251 6.81 -9.37 22.39
C ILE A 251 5.92 -8.86 21.26
N LEU A 252 4.74 -9.46 21.08
CA LEU A 252 3.82 -9.02 20.03
C LEU A 252 3.23 -7.64 20.33
N ARG A 253 2.85 -7.36 21.57
CA ARG A 253 2.39 -6.01 21.96
C ARG A 253 3.47 -4.95 21.77
N ASP A 254 4.72 -5.27 22.10
CA ASP A 254 5.87 -4.40 21.84
C ASP A 254 6.06 -4.13 20.33
N GLN A 255 5.96 -5.17 19.48
CA GLN A 255 6.08 -5.01 18.03
C GLN A 255 4.90 -4.24 17.43
N ILE A 256 3.68 -4.39 17.96
CA ILE A 256 2.51 -3.60 17.56
C ILE A 256 2.72 -2.12 17.94
N ALA A 257 3.23 -1.83 19.14
CA ALA A 257 3.57 -0.47 19.54
C ALA A 257 4.64 0.16 18.62
N GLU A 258 5.68 -0.60 18.26
CA GLU A 258 6.72 -0.14 17.34
C GLU A 258 6.19 0.06 15.91
N TYR A 259 5.29 -0.82 15.46
CA TYR A 259 4.58 -0.71 14.18
C TYR A 259 3.69 0.55 14.14
N TYR A 260 2.90 0.81 15.19
CA TYR A 260 2.08 2.01 15.31
C TYR A 260 2.94 3.28 15.38
N GLY A 261 4.10 3.21 16.04
CA GLY A 261 5.10 4.27 16.04
C GLY A 261 5.59 4.62 14.63
N LEU A 262 5.87 3.61 13.80
CA LEU A 262 6.30 3.83 12.41
C LEU A 262 5.19 4.48 11.58
N ILE A 263 3.95 4.04 11.77
CA ILE A 263 2.78 4.62 11.08
C ILE A 263 2.55 6.07 11.53
N SER A 264 2.74 6.39 12.80
CA SER A 264 2.59 7.77 13.31
C SER A 264 3.71 8.69 12.82
N HIS A 265 4.92 8.16 12.68
CA HIS A 265 6.02 8.89 12.05
C HIS A 265 5.77 9.13 10.56
N LEU A 266 5.26 8.12 9.84
CA LEU A 266 4.80 8.24 8.46
C LEU A 266 3.69 9.29 8.34
N ASP A 267 2.68 9.26 9.22
CA ASP A 267 1.60 10.25 9.26
C ASP A 267 2.13 11.69 9.42
N ALA A 268 3.12 11.89 10.27
CA ALA A 268 3.77 13.20 10.41
C ALA A 268 4.45 13.65 9.10
N GLN A 269 5.06 12.72 8.35
CA GLN A 269 5.62 13.03 7.02
C GLN A 269 4.53 13.35 6.00
N VAL A 270 3.41 12.62 6.02
CA VAL A 270 2.22 12.95 5.21
C VAL A 270 1.78 14.40 5.51
N GLY A 271 1.67 14.79 6.78
CA GLY A 271 1.33 16.16 7.17
C GLY A 271 2.30 17.21 6.62
N ARG A 272 3.62 16.94 6.65
CA ARG A 272 4.64 17.84 6.07
C ARG A 272 4.44 18.01 4.56
N ILE A 273 4.15 16.93 3.84
CA ILE A 273 3.96 16.96 2.39
C ILE A 273 2.68 17.72 2.03
N LEU A 274 1.57 17.44 2.73
CA LEU A 274 0.29 18.13 2.51
C LEU A 274 0.43 19.65 2.75
N LYS A 275 1.15 20.02 3.82
CA LYS A 275 1.46 21.42 4.09
C LYS A 275 2.30 22.05 2.98
N ALA A 276 3.33 21.37 2.48
CA ALA A 276 4.14 21.89 1.37
C ALA A 276 3.34 22.02 0.07
N LEU A 277 2.40 21.11 -0.19
CA LEU A 277 1.48 21.17 -1.33
C LEU A 277 0.60 22.43 -1.27
N GLU A 278 0.11 22.79 -0.07
CA GLU A 278 -0.63 24.03 0.18
C GLU A 278 0.26 25.27 0.04
N GLU A 279 1.42 25.30 0.69
CA GLU A 279 2.36 26.42 0.67
C GLU A 279 2.91 26.71 -0.74
N ALA A 280 3.08 25.67 -1.57
CA ALA A 280 3.48 25.81 -2.96
C ALA A 280 2.33 26.26 -3.89
N GLY A 281 1.10 26.35 -3.39
CA GLY A 281 -0.07 26.78 -4.15
C GLY A 281 -0.66 25.73 -5.10
N HIS A 282 -0.28 24.46 -4.93
CA HIS A 282 -0.73 23.36 -5.81
C HIS A 282 -1.97 22.64 -5.31
N ALA A 283 -2.35 22.82 -4.03
CA ALA A 283 -3.39 22.04 -3.35
C ALA A 283 -4.76 22.05 -4.05
N GLU A 284 -5.25 23.22 -4.48
CA GLU A 284 -6.59 23.39 -5.08
C GLU A 284 -6.81 22.62 -6.39
N ASN A 285 -5.73 22.19 -7.05
CA ASN A 285 -5.79 21.42 -8.30
C ASN A 285 -5.10 20.06 -8.19
N THR A 286 -4.96 19.52 -6.98
CA THR A 286 -4.27 18.24 -6.75
C THR A 286 -5.21 17.18 -6.20
N TYR A 287 -5.28 16.03 -6.87
CA TYR A 287 -5.78 14.81 -6.27
C TYR A 287 -4.71 14.20 -5.38
N VAL A 288 -5.03 13.96 -4.11
CA VAL A 288 -4.17 13.22 -3.19
C VAL A 288 -4.73 11.82 -3.00
N ILE A 289 -3.91 10.82 -3.30
CA ILE A 289 -4.22 9.41 -3.12
C ILE A 289 -3.33 8.89 -2.00
N TYR A 290 -3.93 8.29 -0.98
CA TYR A 290 -3.21 7.58 0.07
C TYR A 290 -3.59 6.10 0.04
N ALA A 291 -2.61 5.21 -0.11
CA ALA A 291 -2.84 3.77 -0.08
C ALA A 291 -1.66 2.99 0.51
N ALA A 292 -1.81 1.67 0.66
CA ALA A 292 -0.70 0.77 0.95
C ALA A 292 -0.71 -0.48 0.06
N ASP A 293 0.47 -1.08 -0.14
CA ASP A 293 0.65 -2.22 -1.04
C ASP A 293 -0.04 -3.50 -0.57
N HIS A 294 -0.13 -3.73 0.74
CA HIS A 294 -0.90 -4.79 1.38
C HIS A 294 -0.89 -4.60 2.90
N GLY A 295 -1.58 -5.48 3.63
CA GLY A 295 -1.55 -5.54 5.08
C GLY A 295 -0.39 -6.37 5.63
N LEU A 296 -0.49 -6.73 6.92
CA LEU A 296 0.50 -7.49 7.68
C LEU A 296 -0.16 -8.23 8.86
N ALA A 297 0.28 -9.45 9.18
CA ALA A 297 -0.33 -10.25 10.23
C ALA A 297 -0.01 -9.79 11.66
N ILE A 298 1.27 -9.57 11.97
CA ILE A 298 1.77 -9.12 13.29
C ILE A 298 1.06 -9.77 14.50
N GLY A 299 0.94 -11.10 14.47
CA GLY A 299 0.33 -11.94 15.51
C GLY A 299 -1.07 -12.45 15.18
N SER A 300 -1.78 -11.84 14.22
CA SER A 300 -3.06 -12.34 13.72
C SER A 300 -2.91 -13.74 13.13
N HIS A 301 -3.80 -14.66 13.53
CA HIS A 301 -3.75 -16.08 13.21
C HIS A 301 -2.41 -16.78 13.55
N GLY A 302 -1.58 -16.18 14.40
CA GLY A 302 -0.26 -16.70 14.76
C GLY A 302 0.84 -16.52 13.71
N LEU A 303 0.57 -15.70 12.71
CA LEU A 303 1.48 -15.30 11.64
C LEU A 303 2.08 -13.93 11.95
N LEU A 304 3.23 -13.60 11.36
CA LEU A 304 3.85 -12.28 11.46
C LEU A 304 3.86 -11.53 10.13
N GLY A 305 4.05 -12.25 9.02
CA GLY A 305 4.22 -11.67 7.70
C GLY A 305 2.92 -11.43 6.94
N LYS A 306 3.06 -11.42 5.63
CA LYS A 306 2.03 -11.11 4.61
C LYS A 306 1.65 -12.32 3.75
N GLN A 307 2.32 -13.45 3.98
CA GLN A 307 2.24 -14.68 3.19
C GLN A 307 0.96 -15.49 3.48
N SER A 308 -0.20 -14.82 3.42
CA SER A 308 -1.51 -15.44 3.61
C SER A 308 -2.60 -14.63 2.91
N VAL A 309 -3.78 -15.23 2.73
CA VAL A 309 -4.93 -14.59 2.08
C VAL A 309 -6.00 -14.11 3.07
N TYR A 310 -5.66 -14.02 4.36
CA TYR A 310 -6.52 -13.43 5.40
C TYR A 310 -6.67 -11.90 5.23
N GLU A 311 -7.71 -11.34 5.83
CA GLU A 311 -8.07 -9.92 5.78
C GLU A 311 -6.91 -9.03 6.23
N HIS A 312 -6.23 -9.39 7.32
CA HIS A 312 -5.11 -8.62 7.85
C HIS A 312 -3.91 -8.54 6.89
N SER A 313 -3.76 -9.49 5.96
CA SER A 313 -2.65 -9.51 4.99
C SER A 313 -3.02 -8.88 3.66
N GLN A 314 -4.26 -9.03 3.20
CA GLN A 314 -4.66 -8.61 1.85
C GLN A 314 -5.38 -7.27 1.81
N ARG A 315 -6.14 -6.91 2.85
CA ARG A 315 -6.86 -5.63 2.91
C ARG A 315 -5.89 -4.49 3.17
N SER A 316 -5.90 -3.46 2.34
CA SER A 316 -5.01 -2.30 2.48
C SER A 316 -5.77 -0.97 2.44
N PRO A 317 -5.24 0.08 3.07
CA PRO A 317 -5.78 1.43 2.96
C PRO A 317 -5.94 1.92 1.52
N LEU A 318 -7.01 2.67 1.28
CA LEU A 318 -7.19 3.51 0.10
C LEU A 318 -8.12 4.68 0.43
N ILE A 319 -7.59 5.90 0.28
CA ILE A 319 -8.31 7.17 0.44
C ILE A 319 -7.96 8.03 -0.77
N ILE A 320 -8.96 8.70 -1.35
CA ILE A 320 -8.77 9.70 -2.41
C ILE A 320 -9.40 11.01 -1.94
N THR A 321 -8.68 12.12 -2.04
CA THR A 321 -9.20 13.47 -1.81
C THR A 321 -8.76 14.41 -2.94
N GLY A 322 -9.38 15.58 -3.03
CA GLY A 322 -9.06 16.59 -4.02
C GLY A 322 -10.30 17.16 -4.72
N PRO A 323 -10.11 17.87 -5.84
CA PRO A 323 -11.18 18.60 -6.51
C PRO A 323 -12.37 17.71 -6.88
N LYS A 324 -13.58 18.10 -6.47
CA LYS A 324 -14.83 17.38 -6.77
C LYS A 324 -14.94 15.98 -6.17
N ILE A 325 -14.04 15.57 -5.27
CA ILE A 325 -14.23 14.34 -4.47
C ILE A 325 -15.14 14.67 -3.29
N PRO A 326 -16.28 13.98 -3.13
CA PRO A 326 -17.13 14.18 -1.97
C PRO A 326 -16.55 13.53 -0.72
N HIS A 327 -16.89 14.07 0.43
CA HIS A 327 -16.57 13.45 1.71
C HIS A 327 -17.44 12.22 1.90
N GLY A 328 -16.85 11.05 2.15
CA GLY A 328 -17.62 9.83 2.30
C GLY A 328 -16.78 8.57 2.35
N ASN A 329 -17.46 7.43 2.24
CA ASN A 329 -16.82 6.14 2.14
C ASN A 329 -17.66 5.16 1.33
N SER A 330 -17.03 4.08 0.87
CA SER A 330 -17.68 2.94 0.24
C SER A 330 -17.16 1.63 0.82
N ALA A 331 -18.07 0.67 0.98
CA ALA A 331 -17.77 -0.72 1.31
C ALA A 331 -17.69 -1.62 0.06
N ALA A 332 -17.75 -1.04 -1.14
CA ALA A 332 -17.62 -1.77 -2.40
C ALA A 332 -16.25 -2.47 -2.48
N LEU A 333 -16.26 -3.67 -3.05
CA LEU A 333 -15.05 -4.48 -3.21
C LEU A 333 -14.13 -3.86 -4.28
N THR A 334 -12.95 -3.45 -3.86
CA THR A 334 -11.96 -2.77 -4.72
C THR A 334 -10.60 -3.46 -4.67
N TYR A 335 -9.85 -3.35 -5.76
CA TYR A 335 -8.46 -3.74 -5.81
C TYR A 335 -7.57 -2.52 -5.89
N LEU A 336 -6.36 -2.62 -5.34
CA LEU A 336 -5.38 -1.54 -5.43
C LEU A 336 -5.06 -1.17 -6.88
N PHE A 337 -5.01 -2.15 -7.80
CA PHE A 337 -4.75 -1.92 -9.22
C PHE A 337 -5.90 -1.23 -9.98
N ASP A 338 -7.04 -1.00 -9.33
CA ASP A 338 -8.10 -0.11 -9.85
C ASP A 338 -7.64 1.36 -9.89
N LEU A 339 -6.57 1.71 -9.19
CA LEU A 339 -5.98 3.05 -9.25
C LEU A 339 -5.51 3.43 -10.65
N PHE A 340 -5.02 2.49 -11.47
CA PHE A 340 -4.59 2.82 -12.84
C PHE A 340 -5.71 3.47 -13.66
N PRO A 341 -6.84 2.79 -13.92
CA PRO A 341 -7.92 3.37 -14.72
C PRO A 341 -8.59 4.55 -14.02
N THR A 342 -8.60 4.56 -12.68
CA THR A 342 -9.16 5.67 -11.88
C THR A 342 -8.34 6.95 -12.06
N VAL A 343 -7.02 6.87 -11.93
CA VAL A 343 -6.12 8.02 -12.13
C VAL A 343 -6.16 8.50 -13.57
N SER A 344 -6.20 7.57 -14.53
CA SER A 344 -6.33 7.90 -15.95
C SER A 344 -7.63 8.70 -16.20
N ALA A 345 -8.75 8.27 -15.60
CA ALA A 345 -10.02 8.98 -15.69
C ALA A 345 -9.98 10.37 -15.02
N LEU A 346 -9.38 10.48 -13.82
CA LEU A 346 -9.19 11.76 -13.13
C LEU A 346 -8.32 12.75 -13.93
N ALA A 347 -7.35 12.23 -14.67
CA ALA A 347 -6.48 12.99 -15.57
C ALA A 347 -7.07 13.24 -16.97
N ASN A 348 -8.31 12.77 -17.22
CA ASN A 348 -8.96 12.81 -18.54
C ASN A 348 -8.11 12.18 -19.66
N ILE A 349 -7.40 11.09 -19.34
CA ILE A 349 -6.56 10.32 -20.26
C ILE A 349 -7.20 8.95 -20.49
N PRO A 350 -7.38 8.51 -21.75
CA PRO A 350 -7.88 7.17 -22.03
C PRO A 350 -6.94 6.10 -21.49
N SER A 351 -7.49 5.18 -20.70
CA SER A 351 -6.79 3.97 -20.27
C SER A 351 -6.54 3.02 -21.44
N PRO A 352 -5.47 2.20 -21.40
CA PRO A 352 -5.34 1.02 -22.25
C PRO A 352 -6.60 0.13 -22.14
N ILE A 353 -6.98 -0.52 -23.24
CA ILE A 353 -8.18 -1.39 -23.29
C ILE A 353 -7.94 -2.70 -22.51
N ASP A 354 -6.68 -3.07 -22.29
CA ASP A 354 -6.25 -4.34 -21.70
C ASP A 354 -5.87 -4.22 -20.22
N LEU A 355 -6.73 -3.59 -19.41
CA LEU A 355 -6.57 -3.53 -17.94
C LEU A 355 -7.50 -4.53 -17.25
N ASP A 356 -7.09 -5.05 -16.09
CA ASP A 356 -7.95 -5.82 -15.19
C ASP A 356 -8.64 -4.91 -14.15
N GLY A 357 -8.03 -3.75 -13.87
CA GLY A 357 -8.58 -2.73 -12.99
C GLY A 357 -9.84 -2.07 -13.54
N LEU A 358 -10.69 -1.59 -12.63
CA LEU A 358 -11.91 -0.87 -12.95
C LEU A 358 -11.84 0.57 -12.42
N ASN A 359 -12.39 1.53 -13.17
CA ASN A 359 -12.45 2.91 -12.71
C ASN A 359 -13.39 3.04 -11.49
N LEU A 360 -12.87 3.57 -10.38
CA LEU A 360 -13.59 3.71 -9.12
C LEU A 360 -14.45 4.98 -9.05
N SER A 361 -14.36 5.90 -10.01
CA SER A 361 -15.04 7.19 -9.91
C SER A 361 -16.56 7.10 -9.82
N GLY A 362 -17.15 6.05 -10.39
CA GLY A 362 -18.58 5.75 -10.27
C GLY A 362 -19.05 5.59 -8.82
N LEU A 363 -18.17 5.14 -7.92
CA LEU A 363 -18.49 4.90 -6.51
C LEU A 363 -18.72 6.20 -5.73
N TRP A 364 -17.85 7.20 -5.92
CA TRP A 364 -18.00 8.48 -5.20
C TRP A 364 -18.93 9.46 -5.92
N THR A 365 -19.10 9.36 -7.24
CA THR A 365 -20.10 10.15 -7.97
C THR A 365 -21.54 9.66 -7.72
N GLY A 366 -21.70 8.46 -7.13
CA GLY A 366 -23.00 7.84 -6.88
C GLY A 366 -23.61 7.19 -8.13
N GLU A 367 -22.87 7.07 -9.22
CA GLU A 367 -23.31 6.36 -10.43
C GLU A 367 -23.40 4.84 -10.19
N HIS A 368 -22.53 4.30 -9.32
CA HIS A 368 -22.44 2.88 -9.03
C HIS A 368 -22.37 2.63 -7.52
N GLU A 369 -23.16 1.69 -7.01
CA GLU A 369 -23.01 1.19 -5.63
C GLU A 369 -21.83 0.22 -5.49
N LYS A 370 -21.47 -0.48 -6.58
CA LYS A 370 -20.40 -1.48 -6.64
C LYS A 370 -19.71 -1.46 -8.00
N VAL A 371 -18.43 -1.85 -8.03
CA VAL A 371 -17.67 -2.07 -9.28
C VAL A 371 -17.49 -3.57 -9.61
N ARG A 372 -17.66 -4.46 -8.62
CA ARG A 372 -17.61 -5.92 -8.77
C ARG A 372 -18.34 -6.61 -7.63
N ASP A 373 -18.75 -7.86 -7.85
CA ASP A 373 -19.49 -8.68 -6.89
C ASP A 373 -18.60 -9.51 -5.97
N SER A 374 -17.35 -9.75 -6.37
CA SER A 374 -16.43 -10.60 -5.64
C SER A 374 -14.97 -10.23 -5.89
N LEU A 375 -14.11 -10.74 -5.02
CA LEU A 375 -12.65 -10.68 -5.14
C LEU A 375 -12.10 -12.10 -5.17
N PHE A 376 -11.08 -12.31 -5.98
CA PHE A 376 -10.13 -13.40 -5.94
C PHE A 376 -8.84 -12.95 -5.24
N LEU A 377 -8.34 -13.76 -4.31
CA LEU A 377 -7.09 -13.53 -3.60
C LEU A 377 -6.23 -14.79 -3.74
N ALA A 378 -4.94 -14.63 -3.98
CA ALA A 378 -4.06 -15.76 -4.22
C ALA A 378 -2.66 -15.52 -3.63
N TYR A 379 -2.11 -16.57 -3.03
CA TYR A 379 -0.73 -16.58 -2.58
C TYR A 379 -0.03 -17.82 -3.14
N THR A 380 1.00 -17.57 -3.95
CA THR A 380 1.89 -18.58 -4.56
C THR A 380 1.11 -19.75 -5.15
N ASP A 381 1.50 -20.98 -4.87
CA ASP A 381 0.77 -22.22 -5.14
C ASP A 381 0.06 -22.75 -3.87
N VAL A 382 0.06 -21.97 -2.79
CA VAL A 382 -0.36 -22.43 -1.47
C VAL A 382 -1.81 -22.13 -1.15
N ALA A 383 -2.30 -20.93 -1.47
CA ALA A 383 -3.63 -20.49 -1.08
C ALA A 383 -4.39 -19.81 -2.22
N ARG A 384 -5.68 -20.11 -2.32
CA ARG A 384 -6.65 -19.43 -3.19
C ARG A 384 -7.88 -19.08 -2.40
N ALA A 385 -8.40 -17.87 -2.56
CA ALA A 385 -9.61 -17.45 -1.89
C ALA A 385 -10.51 -16.67 -2.83
N VAL A 386 -11.82 -16.80 -2.60
CA VAL A 386 -12.80 -15.85 -3.11
C VAL A 386 -13.58 -15.27 -1.95
N ARG A 387 -13.94 -13.99 -2.07
CA ARG A 387 -14.95 -13.40 -1.20
C ARG A 387 -16.00 -12.66 -2.00
N ASP A 388 -17.24 -12.76 -1.54
CA ASP A 388 -18.30 -11.83 -1.90
C ASP A 388 -18.44 -10.75 -0.81
N GLU A 389 -19.55 -10.02 -0.81
CA GLU A 389 -19.85 -8.98 0.17
C GLU A 389 -19.86 -9.50 1.63
N ARG A 390 -20.15 -10.79 1.83
CA ARG A 390 -20.39 -11.37 3.16
C ARG A 390 -19.48 -12.55 3.48
N TYR A 391 -19.32 -13.50 2.56
CA TYR A 391 -18.60 -14.73 2.81
C TYR A 391 -17.25 -14.75 2.10
N LYS A 392 -16.28 -15.36 2.75
CA LYS A 392 -14.96 -15.65 2.19
C LYS A 392 -14.64 -17.12 2.32
N LEU A 393 -14.31 -17.75 1.20
CA LEU A 393 -13.83 -19.12 1.11
C LEU A 393 -12.32 -19.08 0.89
N ILE A 394 -11.55 -19.82 1.69
CA ILE A 394 -10.12 -20.05 1.46
C ILE A 394 -9.89 -21.53 1.22
N ARG A 395 -9.15 -21.85 0.16
CA ARG A 395 -8.71 -23.18 -0.20
C ARG A 395 -7.19 -23.26 -0.13
N TYR A 396 -6.71 -24.25 0.63
CA TYR A 396 -5.31 -24.67 0.69
C TYR A 396 -5.18 -26.06 0.07
N PRO A 397 -4.87 -26.16 -1.24
CA PRO A 397 -4.86 -27.45 -1.94
C PRO A 397 -3.83 -28.43 -1.40
N GLN A 398 -2.64 -27.93 -1.04
CA GLN A 398 -1.50 -28.74 -0.62
C GLN A 398 -1.74 -29.53 0.69
N VAL A 399 -2.55 -28.97 1.59
CA VAL A 399 -2.96 -29.61 2.86
C VAL A 399 -4.42 -30.05 2.85
N ASN A 400 -5.05 -30.06 1.67
CA ASN A 400 -6.45 -30.40 1.46
C ASN A 400 -7.42 -29.72 2.44
N ARG A 401 -7.19 -28.43 2.76
CA ARG A 401 -7.99 -27.70 3.75
C ARG A 401 -8.85 -26.61 3.11
N THR A 402 -10.06 -26.46 3.63
CA THR A 402 -10.99 -25.40 3.26
C THR A 402 -11.42 -24.64 4.51
N GLN A 403 -11.46 -23.32 4.42
CA GLN A 403 -12.05 -22.44 5.43
C GLN A 403 -13.19 -21.63 4.81
N LEU A 404 -14.21 -21.34 5.60
CA LEU A 404 -15.30 -20.44 5.25
C LEU A 404 -15.54 -19.47 6.40
N PHE A 405 -15.58 -18.17 6.12
CA PHE A 405 -15.84 -17.11 7.10
C PHE A 405 -17.04 -16.26 6.69
N ASP A 406 -17.85 -15.85 7.66
CA ASP A 406 -18.93 -14.87 7.50
C ASP A 406 -18.41 -13.51 7.97
N LEU A 407 -17.78 -12.75 7.06
CA LEU A 407 -17.07 -11.50 7.37
C LEU A 407 -17.99 -10.39 7.93
N GLN A 408 -19.30 -10.52 7.77
CA GLN A 408 -20.25 -9.59 8.39
C GLN A 408 -20.40 -9.82 9.90
N ARG A 409 -20.24 -11.07 10.35
CA ARG A 409 -20.38 -11.47 11.77
C ARG A 409 -19.04 -11.72 12.44
N ASP A 410 -18.04 -12.09 11.65
CA ASP A 410 -16.69 -12.48 12.05
C ASP A 410 -15.67 -11.80 11.11
N PRO A 411 -15.50 -10.47 11.22
CA PRO A 411 -14.59 -9.71 10.36
C PRO A 411 -13.10 -10.08 10.58
N ASP A 412 -12.79 -10.71 11.72
CA ASP A 412 -11.45 -11.14 12.09
C ASP A 412 -11.12 -12.58 11.67
N GLU A 413 -12.05 -13.28 10.99
CA GLU A 413 -11.87 -14.63 10.45
C GLU A 413 -11.53 -15.69 11.53
N ILE A 414 -12.14 -15.59 12.71
CA ILE A 414 -11.87 -16.48 13.85
C ILE A 414 -12.63 -17.82 13.72
N GLN A 415 -13.89 -17.79 13.29
CA GLN A 415 -14.77 -18.96 13.26
C GLN A 415 -14.83 -19.57 11.86
N ASN A 416 -14.11 -20.68 11.65
CA ASN A 416 -14.22 -21.45 10.43
C ASN A 416 -15.54 -22.25 10.37
N LEU A 417 -16.41 -21.90 9.43
CA LEU A 417 -17.72 -22.51 9.19
C LEU A 417 -17.68 -23.69 8.20
N ALA A 418 -16.51 -24.04 7.65
CA ALA A 418 -16.41 -25.00 6.54
C ALA A 418 -16.86 -26.42 6.88
N THR A 419 -16.87 -26.80 8.16
CA THR A 419 -17.29 -28.13 8.63
C THR A 419 -18.77 -28.20 9.01
N GLU A 420 -19.49 -27.08 8.97
CA GLU A 420 -20.90 -27.02 9.34
C GLU A 420 -21.79 -27.43 8.15
N PRO A 421 -22.64 -28.47 8.27
CA PRO A 421 -23.45 -28.96 7.14
C PRO A 421 -24.42 -27.92 6.56
N SER A 422 -24.87 -26.95 7.37
CA SER A 422 -25.71 -25.83 6.96
C SER A 422 -25.06 -24.95 5.88
N HIS A 423 -23.72 -24.94 5.81
CA HIS A 423 -22.96 -24.10 4.88
C HIS A 423 -22.50 -24.85 3.61
N ALA A 424 -22.85 -26.14 3.45
CA ALA A 424 -22.39 -26.95 2.32
C ALA A 424 -22.73 -26.34 0.95
N LYS A 425 -23.95 -25.78 0.79
CA LYS A 425 -24.35 -25.10 -0.45
C LYS A 425 -23.52 -23.84 -0.71
N ARG A 426 -23.27 -23.03 0.32
CA ARG A 426 -22.43 -21.82 0.21
C ARG A 426 -20.99 -22.16 -0.18
N ILE A 427 -20.43 -23.23 0.39
CA ILE A 427 -19.09 -23.71 0.02
C ILE A 427 -19.06 -24.13 -1.44
N GLN A 428 -20.08 -24.86 -1.91
CA GLN A 428 -20.18 -25.25 -3.31
C GLN A 428 -20.21 -24.04 -4.24
N ASP A 429 -21.09 -23.07 -3.95
CA ASP A 429 -21.27 -21.87 -4.78
C ASP A 429 -19.98 -21.03 -4.84
N LEU A 430 -19.31 -20.82 -3.69
CA LEU A 430 -18.03 -20.11 -3.65
C LEU A 430 -16.88 -20.91 -4.28
N THR A 431 -16.93 -22.25 -4.24
CA THR A 431 -15.92 -23.07 -4.94
C THR A 431 -16.09 -22.95 -6.45
N THR A 432 -17.32 -22.90 -6.95
CA THR A 432 -17.58 -22.61 -8.37
C THR A 432 -17.08 -21.21 -8.75
N LEU A 433 -17.40 -20.20 -7.94
CA LEU A 433 -16.90 -18.84 -8.15
C LEU A 433 -15.36 -18.76 -8.13
N LEU A 434 -14.71 -19.54 -7.26
CA LEU A 434 -13.25 -19.66 -7.22
C LEU A 434 -12.70 -20.16 -8.55
N MET A 435 -13.29 -21.22 -9.11
CA MET A 435 -12.89 -21.78 -10.41
C MET A 435 -13.13 -20.82 -11.58
N GLU A 436 -14.26 -20.10 -11.57
CA GLU A 436 -14.55 -19.06 -12.57
C GLU A 436 -13.53 -17.92 -12.53
N TRP A 437 -13.10 -17.52 -11.32
CA TRP A 437 -12.02 -16.56 -11.17
C TRP A 437 -10.68 -17.09 -11.68
N GLN A 438 -10.34 -18.35 -11.39
CA GLN A 438 -9.12 -18.97 -11.90
C GLN A 438 -9.07 -18.93 -13.43
N GLU A 439 -10.17 -19.27 -14.10
CA GLU A 439 -10.28 -19.18 -15.56
C GLU A 439 -10.11 -17.73 -16.04
N ARG A 440 -10.76 -16.76 -15.38
CA ARG A 440 -10.71 -15.34 -15.76
C ARG A 440 -9.29 -14.76 -15.71
N VAL A 441 -8.52 -15.06 -14.67
CA VAL A 441 -7.18 -14.50 -14.48
C VAL A 441 -6.08 -15.38 -15.06
N GLY A 442 -6.41 -16.55 -15.60
CA GLY A 442 -5.43 -17.50 -16.12
C GLY A 442 -4.65 -18.24 -15.03
N ASP A 443 -5.20 -18.38 -13.82
CA ASP A 443 -4.60 -19.16 -12.74
C ASP A 443 -4.81 -20.65 -12.98
N THR A 444 -3.71 -21.39 -13.12
CA THR A 444 -3.74 -22.84 -13.41
C THR A 444 -3.56 -23.71 -12.17
N GLN A 445 -3.66 -23.15 -10.97
CA GLN A 445 -3.46 -23.89 -9.73
C GLN A 445 -4.54 -24.97 -9.53
N ASN A 446 -4.11 -26.22 -9.36
CA ASN A 446 -5.03 -27.30 -8.99
C ASN A 446 -5.58 -27.08 -7.58
N LEU A 447 -6.91 -26.98 -7.45
CA LEU A 447 -7.58 -26.81 -6.14
C LEU A 447 -7.68 -28.11 -5.34
N VAL A 448 -7.55 -29.26 -5.99
CA VAL A 448 -7.52 -30.58 -5.37
C VAL A 448 -6.20 -31.24 -5.73
N ILE A 449 -5.41 -31.56 -4.72
CA ILE A 449 -4.17 -32.31 -4.84
C ILE A 449 -4.34 -33.56 -3.99
N GLU A 450 -3.97 -34.73 -4.51
CA GLU A 450 -3.86 -35.96 -3.72
C GLU A 450 -2.70 -35.78 -2.72
N SER A 451 -3.01 -35.26 -1.53
CA SER A 451 -2.04 -35.06 -0.46
C SER A 451 -2.31 -36.07 0.67
N LEU A 452 -1.25 -36.75 1.11
CA LEU A 452 -1.26 -37.63 2.27
C LEU A 452 -0.79 -36.79 3.47
N ASP A 453 -1.70 -36.61 4.43
CA ASP A 453 -1.58 -35.85 5.68
C ASP A 453 -1.44 -34.31 5.57
N ALA A 454 -2.43 -33.62 6.17
CA ALA A 454 -2.28 -32.24 6.61
C ALA A 454 -1.27 -32.24 7.78
N GLY A 455 0.01 -32.03 7.48
CA GLY A 455 1.04 -31.90 8.50
C GLY A 455 0.63 -30.89 9.56
N THR A 456 0.86 -31.23 10.84
CA THR A 456 0.81 -30.25 11.93
C THR A 456 2.15 -29.52 11.97
N VAL A 457 2.12 -28.21 12.24
CA VAL A 457 3.34 -27.41 12.37
C VAL A 457 4.16 -27.97 13.53
N ASN A 458 5.34 -28.51 13.23
CA ASN A 458 6.26 -29.00 14.24
C ASN A 458 7.18 -27.86 14.69
N ILE A 459 6.76 -27.14 15.73
CA ILE A 459 7.47 -25.97 16.26
C ILE A 459 8.88 -26.29 16.77
N ASP A 460 9.13 -27.52 17.24
CA ASP A 460 10.42 -27.94 17.80
C ASP A 460 11.52 -28.04 16.72
N LYS A 461 11.13 -28.02 15.43
CA LYS A 461 12.05 -28.04 14.28
C LYS A 461 12.28 -26.66 13.67
N LEU A 462 11.61 -25.63 14.17
CA LEU A 462 11.74 -24.27 13.62
C LEU A 462 13.03 -23.63 14.14
N GLU A 463 13.89 -23.24 13.21
CA GLU A 463 15.12 -22.50 13.53
C GLU A 463 14.91 -21.01 13.22
N ARG A 464 15.55 -20.16 14.04
CA ARG A 464 15.41 -18.71 13.92
C ARG A 464 16.78 -18.05 13.84
N SER A 465 16.92 -17.16 12.86
CA SER A 465 18.11 -16.33 12.68
C SER A 465 17.71 -14.85 12.55
N PRO A 466 18.45 -13.91 13.14
CA PRO A 466 18.18 -12.50 12.95
C PRO A 466 18.45 -12.11 11.49
N ASP A 467 17.55 -11.33 10.91
CA ASP A 467 17.75 -10.76 9.58
C ASP A 467 18.84 -9.69 9.60
N ARG A 468 19.65 -9.63 8.53
CA ARG A 468 20.82 -8.74 8.44
C ARG A 468 20.50 -7.25 8.50
N TRP A 469 19.25 -6.87 8.25
CA TRP A 469 18.81 -5.48 8.28
C TRP A 469 18.34 -5.04 9.66
N GLN A 470 18.18 -5.98 10.61
CA GLN A 470 17.76 -5.65 11.96
C GLN A 470 18.86 -4.86 12.70
N PRO A 471 18.53 -3.71 13.31
CA PRO A 471 19.42 -2.97 14.18
C PRO A 471 19.87 -3.82 15.37
N PRO A 472 21.08 -3.60 15.91
CA PRO A 472 21.59 -4.37 17.04
C PRO A 472 20.65 -4.40 18.27
N TRP A 473 19.95 -3.30 18.56
CA TRP A 473 19.03 -3.24 19.69
C TRP A 473 17.76 -4.08 19.48
N ILE A 474 17.26 -4.19 18.23
CA ILE A 474 16.12 -5.06 17.91
C ILE A 474 16.55 -6.52 18.05
N VAL A 475 17.74 -6.86 17.53
CA VAL A 475 18.31 -8.20 17.69
C VAL A 475 18.43 -8.55 19.17
N GLN A 476 19.05 -7.68 19.98
CA GLN A 476 19.18 -7.90 21.43
C GLN A 476 17.83 -8.04 22.16
N LYS A 477 16.79 -7.34 21.68
CA LYS A 477 15.47 -7.35 22.31
C LYS A 477 14.66 -8.61 21.99
N TYR A 478 14.78 -9.14 20.77
CA TYR A 478 13.87 -10.17 20.27
C TYR A 478 14.53 -11.52 19.93
N PHE A 479 15.86 -11.57 19.81
CA PHE A 479 16.65 -12.77 19.49
C PHE A 479 17.56 -13.14 20.65
#